data_AF-A0A352RUK7-F1
#
_entry.id   AF-A0A352RUK7-F1
#
_cell.length_a   1.000
_cell.length_b   1.000
_cell.length_c   1.000
_cell.angle_alpha   90.00
_cell.angle_beta   90.00
_cell.angle_gamma   90.00
#
_symmetry.space_group_name_H-M   'P 1'
#
loop_
_entity.id
_entity.type
_entity.pdbx_description
1 polymer ?
#
loop_
_entity_poly.entity_id
_entity_poly.type
_entity_poly.pdbx_seq_one_letter_code
_entity_poly.pdbx_strand_id
1 'polypeptide(L)'
;MTEVHAYLRDGQSVGEADFTRAACDPGRSVVVEACAGSGKTWLLVARLVRLLLAGAAPHEILAITFTRKAAEEMRERLLEVLSQLAGGTDEAVLTQLEMRGLSPDAARAALPRARTLHAQVLASPGRMAIDTFHGWFGTLLR
;
A
#
# COMPACT_ATOMS: atom_id res chain seq x y z
N MET A 1 -9.90 -30.40 -12.73
CA MET A 1 -9.74 -30.22 -11.28
C MET A 1 -9.57 -28.74 -11.05
N THR A 2 -10.52 -28.07 -10.40
CA THR A 2 -10.43 -26.62 -10.13
C THR A 2 -9.40 -26.42 -9.03
N GLU A 3 -8.29 -25.72 -9.32
CA GLU A 3 -7.33 -25.34 -8.28
C GLU A 3 -8.04 -24.46 -7.26
N VAL A 4 -8.16 -24.94 -6.03
CA VAL A 4 -8.71 -24.16 -4.92
C VAL A 4 -7.58 -23.31 -4.38
N HIS A 5 -7.52 -22.05 -4.80
CA HIS A 5 -6.60 -21.07 -4.23
C HIS A 5 -7.14 -20.55 -2.89
N ALA A 6 -6.22 -20.17 -1.99
CA ALA A 6 -6.54 -19.61 -0.67
C ALA A 6 -7.20 -18.22 -0.72
N TYR A 7 -7.21 -17.57 -1.89
CA TYR A 7 -7.74 -16.24 -2.09
C TYR A 7 -9.04 -16.28 -2.89
N LEU A 8 -9.98 -15.43 -2.49
CA LEU A 8 -11.26 -15.24 -3.16
C LEU A 8 -11.39 -13.79 -3.62
N ARG A 9 -11.98 -13.61 -4.80
CA ARG A 9 -12.44 -12.32 -5.31
C ARG A 9 -13.87 -12.47 -5.77
N ASP A 10 -14.78 -11.67 -5.22
CA ASP A 10 -16.19 -11.67 -5.60
C ASP A 10 -16.82 -13.08 -5.57
N GLY A 11 -16.38 -13.93 -4.63
CA GLY A 11 -16.82 -15.32 -4.46
C GLY A 11 -16.10 -16.36 -5.33
N GLN A 12 -15.21 -15.93 -6.23
CA GLN A 12 -14.47 -16.81 -7.14
C GLN A 12 -13.03 -17.05 -6.65
N SER A 13 -12.53 -18.27 -6.80
CA SER A 13 -11.15 -18.61 -6.47
C SER A 13 -10.18 -17.95 -7.45
N VAL A 14 -9.16 -17.28 -6.92
CA VAL A 14 -8.15 -16.55 -7.70
C VAL A 14 -6.75 -16.78 -7.12
N GLY A 15 -5.72 -16.65 -7.96
CA GLY A 15 -4.34 -16.66 -7.49
C GLY A 15 -4.00 -15.45 -6.62
N GLU A 16 -2.96 -15.58 -5.79
CA GLU A 16 -2.49 -14.51 -4.89
C GLU A 16 -2.12 -13.23 -5.64
N ALA A 17 -1.46 -13.36 -6.79
CA ALA A 17 -1.05 -12.22 -7.62
C ALA A 17 -2.27 -11.42 -8.11
N ASP A 18 -3.32 -12.12 -8.56
CA ASP A 18 -4.57 -11.49 -9.00
C ASP A 18 -5.35 -10.85 -7.86
N PHE A 19 -5.39 -11.51 -6.70
CA PHE A 19 -5.97 -10.95 -5.49
C PHE A 19 -5.25 -9.66 -5.09
N THR A 20 -3.92 -9.69 -5.02
CA THR A 20 -3.10 -8.55 -4.60
C THR A 20 -3.20 -7.39 -5.60
N ARG A 21 -3.15 -7.70 -6.90
CA ARG A 21 -3.37 -6.71 -7.96
C ARG A 21 -4.71 -6.02 -7.82
N ALA A 22 -5.78 -6.76 -7.56
CA ALA A 22 -7.12 -6.21 -7.36
C ALA A 22 -7.23 -5.39 -6.07
N ALA A 23 -6.71 -5.90 -4.96
CA ALA A 23 -6.77 -5.26 -3.64
C ALA A 23 -5.92 -3.98 -3.57
N CYS A 24 -4.83 -3.91 -4.32
CA CYS A 24 -3.93 -2.77 -4.35
C CYS A 24 -4.17 -1.84 -5.56
N ASP A 25 -5.24 -2.04 -6.33
CA ASP A 25 -5.61 -1.18 -7.45
C ASP A 25 -6.08 0.20 -6.94
N PRO A 26 -5.37 1.29 -7.27
CA PRO A 26 -5.74 2.64 -6.83
C PRO A 26 -7.03 3.15 -7.49
N GLY A 27 -7.44 2.59 -8.63
CA GLY A 27 -8.65 3.00 -9.36
C GLY A 27 -9.94 2.36 -8.84
N ARG A 28 -9.88 1.52 -7.81
CA ARG A 28 -11.02 0.75 -7.31
C ARG A 28 -11.23 0.94 -5.80
N SER A 29 -12.49 1.05 -5.40
CA SER A 29 -12.89 0.82 -4.01
C SER A 29 -12.96 -0.67 -3.75
N VAL A 30 -12.31 -1.13 -2.69
CA VAL A 30 -12.20 -2.56 -2.37
C VAL A 30 -12.51 -2.79 -0.89
N VAL A 31 -13.14 -3.93 -0.62
CA VAL A 31 -13.29 -4.48 0.72
C VAL A 31 -12.48 -5.76 0.76
N VAL A 32 -11.61 -5.88 1.77
CA VAL A 32 -10.80 -7.08 1.97
C VAL A 32 -11.20 -7.71 3.30
N GLU A 33 -11.77 -8.90 3.22
CA GLU A 33 -12.00 -9.75 4.37
C GLU A 33 -10.77 -10.64 4.60
N ALA A 34 -10.27 -10.68 5.82
CA ALA A 34 -9.00 -11.32 6.12
C ALA A 34 -8.87 -11.73 7.59
N CYS A 35 -8.58 -13.01 7.83
CA CYS A 35 -8.37 -13.59 9.16
C CYS A 35 -7.12 -13.05 9.86
N ALA A 36 -7.00 -13.25 11.17
CA ALA A 36 -5.77 -12.94 11.90
C ALA A 36 -4.56 -13.64 11.25
N GLY A 37 -3.42 -12.95 11.15
CA GLY A 37 -2.20 -13.49 10.54
C GLY A 37 -2.16 -13.53 9.00
N SER A 38 -3.22 -13.18 8.28
CA SER A 38 -3.27 -13.29 6.81
C SER A 38 -2.61 -12.12 6.04
N GLY A 39 -1.72 -11.35 6.67
CA GLY A 39 -0.99 -10.27 6.00
C GLY A 39 -1.75 -8.94 5.76
N LYS A 40 -2.87 -8.68 6.44
CA LYS A 40 -3.66 -7.43 6.29
C LYS A 40 -2.83 -6.15 6.32
N THR A 41 -1.93 -6.02 7.30
CA THR A 41 -1.09 -4.83 7.46
C THR A 41 -0.18 -4.65 6.25
N TRP A 42 0.42 -5.74 5.76
CA TRP A 42 1.25 -5.70 4.56
C TRP A 42 0.43 -5.25 3.34
N LEU A 43 -0.79 -5.76 3.17
CA LEU A 43 -1.67 -5.41 2.05
C LEU A 43 -2.09 -3.93 2.09
N LEU A 44 -2.38 -3.40 3.28
CA LEU A 44 -2.66 -1.97 3.47
C LEU A 44 -1.47 -1.10 3.06
N VAL A 45 -0.26 -1.45 3.52
CA VAL A 45 0.97 -0.72 3.14
C VAL A 45 1.23 -0.84 1.63
N ALA A 46 1.03 -2.01 1.04
CA ALA A 46 1.13 -2.21 -0.41
C ALA A 46 0.17 -1.31 -1.18
N ARG A 47 -1.07 -1.16 -0.70
CA ARG A 47 -2.07 -0.25 -1.27
C ARG A 47 -1.67 1.23 -1.14
N LEU A 48 -1.12 1.66 0.00
CA LEU A 48 -0.61 3.03 0.17
C LEU A 48 0.51 3.35 -0.83
N VAL A 49 1.45 2.43 -1.02
CA VAL A 49 2.52 2.57 -2.02
C VAL A 49 1.93 2.68 -3.43
N ARG A 50 0.91 1.87 -3.75
CA ARG A 50 0.25 1.91 -5.07
C ARG A 50 -0.51 3.22 -5.33
N LEU A 51 -1.11 3.82 -4.30
CA LEU A 51 -1.71 5.17 -4.40
C LEU A 51 -0.65 6.24 -4.68
N LEU A 52 0.48 6.21 -3.96
CA LEU A 52 1.60 7.14 -4.18
C LEU A 52 2.19 6.99 -5.60
N LEU A 53 2.38 5.75 -6.06
CA LEU A 53 2.83 5.45 -7.42
C LEU A 53 1.85 5.96 -8.48
N ALA A 54 0.55 5.94 -8.19
CA ALA A 54 -0.49 6.42 -9.10
C ALA A 54 -0.57 7.94 -9.23
N GLY A 55 0.15 8.70 -8.40
CA GLY A 55 0.14 10.16 -8.48
C GLY A 55 -0.20 10.85 -7.18
N ALA A 56 -0.90 10.16 -6.27
CA ALA A 56 -1.46 10.79 -5.06
C ALA A 56 -0.36 11.47 -4.24
N ALA A 57 -0.60 12.72 -3.86
CA ALA A 57 0.24 13.42 -2.92
C ALA A 57 0.05 12.82 -1.52
N PRO A 58 1.09 12.81 -0.65
CA PRO A 58 1.00 12.17 0.66
C PRO A 58 -0.16 12.69 1.53
N HIS A 59 -0.50 13.98 1.42
CA HIS A 59 -1.59 14.62 2.18
C HIS A 59 -2.99 14.32 1.64
N GLU A 60 -3.11 13.74 0.43
CA GLU A 60 -4.40 13.28 -0.14
C GLU A 60 -4.79 11.90 0.39
N ILE A 61 -3.87 11.20 1.07
CA ILE A 61 -4.08 9.84 1.56
C ILE A 61 -4.40 9.88 3.07
N LEU A 62 -5.59 9.37 3.40
CA LEU A 62 -6.04 9.12 4.77
C LEU A 62 -6.10 7.61 5.03
N ALA A 63 -5.28 7.14 5.97
CA ALA A 63 -5.31 5.80 6.52
C ALA A 63 -5.70 5.86 8.00
N ILE A 64 -6.83 5.25 8.33
CA ILE A 64 -7.39 5.25 9.70
C ILE A 64 -7.43 3.84 10.27
N THR A 65 -7.14 3.72 11.56
CA THR A 65 -7.20 2.45 12.29
C THR A 65 -7.73 2.65 13.72
N PHE A 66 -7.95 1.56 14.45
CA PHE A 66 -8.54 1.62 15.80
C PHE A 66 -7.54 1.99 16.90
N THR A 67 -6.25 1.68 16.71
CA THR A 67 -5.25 1.88 17.77
C THR A 67 -4.09 2.72 17.29
N ARG A 68 -3.54 3.55 18.19
CA ARG A 68 -2.34 4.36 17.92
C ARG A 68 -1.15 3.47 17.54
N LYS A 69 -1.02 2.31 18.20
CA LYS A 69 0.03 1.33 17.90
C LYS A 69 -0.05 0.82 16.45
N ALA A 70 -1.25 0.49 15.97
CA ALA A 70 -1.42 0.05 14.59
C ALA A 70 -1.15 1.17 13.58
N ALA A 71 -1.48 2.42 13.93
CA ALA A 71 -1.20 3.58 13.08
C ALA A 71 0.32 3.79 12.95
N GLU A 72 1.04 3.73 14.07
CA GLU A 72 2.50 3.87 14.09
C GLU A 72 3.18 2.73 13.35
N GLU A 73 2.78 1.47 13.60
CA GLU A 73 3.32 0.31 12.89
C GLU A 73 3.13 0.41 11.38
N MET A 74 1.96 0.89 10.92
CA MET A 74 1.69 1.10 9.50
C MET A 74 2.58 2.20 8.92
N ARG A 75 2.81 3.28 9.66
CA ARG A 75 3.71 4.38 9.28
C ARG A 75 5.16 3.91 9.15
N GLU A 76 5.67 3.19 10.14
CA GLU A 76 7.01 2.62 10.14
C GLU A 76 7.22 1.70 8.95
N ARG A 77 6.30 0.75 8.73
CA ARG A 77 6.36 -0.18 7.58
C ARG A 77 6.30 0.54 6.24
N LEU A 78 5.48 1.59 6.12
CA LEU A 78 5.44 2.39 4.88
C LEU A 78 6.79 3.05 4.63
N LEU A 79 7.36 3.73 5.63
CA LEU A 79 8.65 4.41 5.49
C LEU A 79 9.79 3.43 5.17
N GLU A 80 9.80 2.26 5.80
CA GLU A 80 10.74 1.18 5.50
C GLU A 80 10.68 0.78 4.02
N VAL A 81 9.47 0.51 3.51
CA VAL A 81 9.27 0.15 2.10
C VAL A 81 9.72 1.28 1.18
N LEU A 82 9.36 2.53 1.46
CA LEU A 82 9.77 3.66 0.63
C LEU A 82 11.30 3.83 0.62
N SER A 83 11.96 3.65 1.76
CA SER A 83 13.42 3.66 1.86
C SER A 83 14.06 2.56 1.00
N GLN A 84 13.51 1.34 1.04
CA GLN A 84 13.95 0.23 0.17
C GLN A 84 13.75 0.54 -1.31
N LEU A 85 12.63 1.16 -1.70
CA LEU A 85 12.38 1.57 -3.09
C LEU A 85 13.36 2.67 -3.56
N ALA A 86 13.77 3.57 -2.66
CA ALA A 86 14.72 4.62 -2.98
C ALA A 86 16.16 4.09 -3.14
N GLY A 87 16.62 3.24 -2.21
CA GLY A 87 18.01 2.80 -2.11
C GLY A 87 18.33 1.41 -2.66
N GLY A 88 17.33 0.60 -3.00
CA GLY A 88 17.52 -0.77 -3.48
C GLY A 88 18.10 -0.85 -4.90
N THR A 89 18.60 -2.03 -5.27
CA THR A 89 18.96 -2.36 -6.66
C THR A 89 17.72 -2.37 -7.55
N ASP A 90 17.87 -2.14 -8.86
CA ASP A 90 16.72 -2.16 -9.78
C ASP A 90 15.95 -3.49 -9.70
N GLU A 91 16.67 -4.63 -9.70
CA GLU A 91 16.10 -5.98 -9.52
C GLU A 91 15.22 -6.08 -8.26
N ALA A 92 15.73 -5.59 -7.12
CA ALA A 92 15.01 -5.65 -5.85
C ALA A 92 13.78 -4.73 -5.86
N VAL A 93 13.90 -3.53 -6.44
CA VAL A 93 12.79 -2.59 -6.56
C VAL A 93 11.70 -3.14 -7.47
N LEU A 94 12.06 -3.71 -8.63
CA LEU A 94 11.10 -4.35 -9.54
C LEU A 94 10.36 -5.50 -8.84
N THR A 95 11.08 -6.37 -8.14
CA THR A 95 10.49 -7.44 -7.33
C THR A 95 9.49 -6.89 -6.30
N GLN A 96 9.87 -5.83 -5.57
CA GLN A 96 8.99 -5.19 -4.60
C GLN A 96 7.72 -4.58 -5.26
N LEU A 97 7.84 -4.00 -6.44
CA LEU A 97 6.72 -3.43 -7.18
C LEU A 97 5.77 -4.53 -7.67
N GLU A 98 6.30 -5.61 -8.23
CA GLU A 98 5.54 -6.76 -8.71
C GLU A 98 4.79 -7.46 -7.57
N MET A 99 5.45 -7.68 -6.42
CA MET A 99 4.81 -8.19 -5.20
C MET A 99 3.62 -7.34 -4.76
N ARG A 100 3.58 -6.04 -5.09
CA ARG A 100 2.46 -5.13 -4.77
C ARG A 100 1.41 -5.04 -5.89
N GLY A 101 1.42 -6.01 -6.80
CA GLY A 101 0.38 -6.18 -7.82
C GLY A 101 0.62 -5.38 -9.11
N LEU A 102 1.84 -4.88 -9.35
CA LEU A 102 2.22 -4.37 -10.68
C LEU A 102 2.55 -5.53 -11.61
N SER A 103 2.21 -5.41 -12.89
CA SER A 103 2.79 -6.28 -13.92
C SER A 103 4.27 -5.93 -14.13
N PRO A 104 5.10 -6.83 -14.69
CA PRO A 104 6.51 -6.54 -14.95
C PRO A 104 6.73 -5.28 -15.79
N ASP A 105 5.92 -5.05 -16.83
CA ASP A 105 6.00 -3.83 -17.64
C ASP A 105 5.66 -2.57 -16.85
N ALA A 106 4.60 -2.64 -16.04
CA ALA A 106 4.19 -1.51 -15.21
C ALA A 106 5.20 -1.23 -14.09
N ALA A 107 5.83 -2.27 -13.53
CA ALA A 107 6.89 -2.14 -12.54
C ALA A 107 8.11 -1.43 -13.14
N ARG A 108 8.54 -1.84 -14.34
CA ARG A 108 9.62 -1.16 -15.10
C ARG A 108 9.29 0.31 -15.37
N ALA A 109 8.07 0.60 -15.81
CA ALA A 109 7.63 1.97 -16.07
C ALA A 109 7.56 2.83 -14.79
N ALA A 110 7.21 2.21 -13.66
CA ALA A 110 7.07 2.89 -12.37
C ALA A 110 8.41 3.11 -11.64
N LEU A 111 9.48 2.41 -12.02
CA LEU A 111 10.77 2.41 -11.33
C LEU A 111 11.34 3.83 -11.06
N PRO A 112 11.39 4.76 -12.04
CA PRO A 112 11.91 6.10 -11.77
C PRO A 112 11.11 6.85 -10.69
N ARG A 113 9.77 6.73 -10.72
CA ARG A 113 8.89 7.34 -9.73
C ARG A 113 9.02 6.66 -8.37
N ALA A 114 9.12 5.33 -8.33
CA ALA A 114 9.29 4.57 -7.09
C ALA A 114 10.50 5.06 -6.29
N ARG A 115 11.60 5.39 -6.98
CA ARG A 115 12.82 5.91 -6.34
C ARG A 115 12.65 7.28 -5.69
N THR A 116 11.71 8.10 -6.17
CA THR A 116 11.49 9.46 -5.63
C THR A 116 10.49 9.49 -4.48
N LEU A 117 9.70 8.43 -4.27
CA LEU A 117 8.58 8.46 -3.31
C LEU A 117 9.03 8.71 -1.87
N HIS A 118 10.17 8.17 -1.44
CA HIS A 118 10.67 8.38 -0.08
C HIS A 118 10.95 9.86 0.21
N ALA A 119 11.71 10.52 -0.68
CA ALA A 119 11.99 11.94 -0.58
C ALA A 119 10.70 12.78 -0.65
N GLN A 120 9.77 12.42 -1.54
CA GLN A 120 8.48 13.10 -1.67
C GLN A 120 7.66 13.03 -0.38
N VAL A 121 7.63 11.87 0.29
CA VAL A 121 6.89 11.68 1.56
C VAL A 121 7.54 12.45 2.70
N LEU A 122 8.87 12.45 2.79
CA LEU A 122 9.60 13.20 3.83
C LEU A 122 9.51 14.72 3.65
N ALA A 123 9.49 15.20 2.41
CA ALA A 123 9.45 16.63 2.08
C ALA A 123 8.02 17.23 2.12
N SER A 124 6.97 16.41 2.24
CA SER A 124 5.59 16.88 2.17
C SER A 124 5.23 17.77 3.37
N PRO A 125 4.85 19.05 3.15
CA PRO A 125 4.49 19.98 4.23
C PRO A 125 3.21 19.55 4.96
N GLY A 126 2.32 18.81 4.28
CA GLY A 126 1.23 18.07 4.89
C GLY A 126 1.67 16.62 5.18
N ARG A 127 1.62 16.20 6.44
CA ARG A 127 1.89 14.81 6.81
C ARG A 127 0.85 13.90 6.18
N MET A 128 1.28 12.74 5.67
CA MET A 128 0.34 11.66 5.38
C MET A 128 -0.41 11.28 6.65
N ALA A 129 -1.74 11.31 6.56
CA ALA A 129 -2.62 11.07 7.69
C ALA A 129 -2.77 9.56 7.91
N ILE A 130 -1.85 8.99 8.68
CA ILE A 130 -1.95 7.64 9.26
C ILE A 130 -2.24 7.82 10.75
N ASP A 131 -3.49 7.63 11.16
CA ASP A 131 -3.97 7.96 12.51
C ASP A 131 -5.10 7.02 12.97
N THR A 132 -5.57 7.25 14.18
CA THR A 132 -6.81 6.73 14.73
C THR A 132 -8.01 7.56 14.32
N PHE A 133 -9.21 6.98 14.38
CA PHE A 133 -10.46 7.72 14.19
C PHE A 133 -10.53 8.99 15.05
N HIS A 134 -10.27 8.87 16.36
CA HIS A 134 -10.33 10.02 17.27
C HIS A 134 -9.27 11.09 16.97
N GLY A 135 -8.06 10.67 16.61
CA GLY A 135 -6.98 11.59 16.23
C GLY A 135 -7.37 12.43 15.01
N TRP A 136 -7.86 11.78 13.97
CA TRP A 136 -8.28 12.44 12.73
C TRP A 136 -9.52 13.32 12.91
N PHE A 137 -10.58 12.86 13.58
CA PHE A 137 -11.76 13.70 13.82
C PHE A 137 -11.43 14.97 14.60
N GLY A 138 -10.45 14.92 15.52
CA GLY A 138 -9.95 16.10 16.21
C GLY A 138 -9.27 17.12 15.30
N THR A 139 -8.77 16.75 14.12
CA THR A 139 -8.19 17.70 13.16
C THR A 139 -9.22 18.45 12.34
N LEU A 140 -10.43 17.92 12.20
CA LEU A 140 -11.53 18.59 11.46
C LEU A 140 -12.24 19.66 12.29
N LEU A 141 -12.16 19.57 13.61
CA LEU A 141 -12.83 20.48 14.54
C LEU A 141 -11.99 21.72 14.90
N ARG A 142 -10.81 21.87 14.31
CA ARG A 142 -9.91 23.01 14.47
C ARG A 142 -9.89 23.85 13.22
#